data_AF-A0A349SI70-F1
#
_entry.id   AF-A0A349SI70-F1
#
_cell.length_a   1.000
_cell.length_b   1.000
_cell.length_c   1.000
_cell.angle_alpha   90.00
_cell.angle_beta   90.00
_cell.angle_gamma   90.00
#
_symmetry.space_group_name_H-M   'P 1'
#
loop_
_entity.id
_entity.type
_entity.pdbx_description
1 polymer ?
#
loop_
_entity_poly.entity_id
_entity_poly.type
_entity_poly.pdbx_seq_one_letter_code
_entity_poly.pdbx_strand_id
1 'polypeptide(L)'
;MSEQALLALEDGTVFQGRSIGCLGESVGEVVFNTAMTGYQEILTDPSYASQLVALTYPHIGNTGINAEDFESSGVFAAGLIIRDLP
;
A
#
# COMPACT_ATOMS: atom_id res chain seq x y z
N MET A 1 16.80 -11.73 -4.27
CA MET A 1 15.73 -12.49 -4.97
C MET A 1 14.44 -11.73 -4.75
N SER A 2 13.57 -11.65 -5.75
CA SER A 2 12.24 -11.06 -5.60
C SER A 2 11.38 -12.04 -4.80
N GLU A 3 11.09 -11.74 -3.54
CA GLU A 3 10.15 -12.53 -2.74
C GLU A 3 8.73 -12.44 -3.33
N GLN A 4 8.07 -13.58 -3.48
CA GLN A 4 6.71 -13.64 -4.01
C GLN A 4 5.71 -13.15 -2.95
N ALA A 5 4.67 -12.45 -3.40
CA ALA A 5 3.56 -12.01 -2.54
C ALA A 5 2.22 -12.36 -3.19
N LEU A 6 1.18 -12.50 -2.35
CA LEU A 6 -0.17 -12.84 -2.75
C LEU A 6 -1.15 -11.88 -2.06
N LEU A 7 -2.12 -11.37 -2.81
CA LEU A 7 -3.32 -10.73 -2.28
C LEU A 7 -4.50 -11.66 -2.58
N ALA A 8 -5.14 -12.18 -1.54
CA ALA A 8 -6.34 -13.00 -1.65
C ALA A 8 -7.55 -12.24 -1.12
N LEU A 9 -8.65 -12.25 -1.86
CA LEU A 9 -9.91 -11.62 -1.50
C LEU A 9 -10.91 -12.67 -1.00
N GLU A 10 -11.92 -12.22 -0.25
CA GLU A 10 -12.95 -13.11 0.31
C GLU A 10 -13.78 -13.85 -0.74
N ASP A 11 -13.89 -13.29 -1.95
CA ASP A 11 -14.61 -13.87 -3.08
C ASP A 11 -13.83 -15.01 -3.79
N GLY A 12 -12.61 -15.30 -3.31
CA GLY A 12 -11.71 -16.30 -3.88
C GLY A 12 -10.79 -15.77 -4.98
N THR A 13 -10.86 -14.48 -5.31
CA THR A 13 -9.94 -13.84 -6.25
C THR A 13 -8.53 -13.76 -5.63
N VAL A 14 -7.52 -14.13 -6.40
CA VAL A 14 -6.12 -14.09 -5.97
C VAL A 14 -5.27 -13.34 -6.98
N PHE A 15 -4.51 -12.37 -6.49
CA PHE A 15 -3.51 -11.63 -7.26
C PHE A 15 -2.11 -12.03 -6.83
N GLN A 16 -1.29 -12.45 -7.80
CA GLN A 16 0.12 -12.75 -7.59
C GLN A 16 0.96 -11.49 -7.83
N GLY A 17 1.95 -11.27 -6.97
CA GLY A 17 2.83 -10.12 -7.06
C GLY A 17 4.20 -10.37 -6.45
N ARG A 18 4.91 -9.28 -6.23
CA ARG A 18 6.24 -9.25 -5.61
C ARG A 18 6.16 -8.44 -4.32
N SER A 19 6.81 -8.93 -3.26
CA SER A 19 6.96 -8.15 -2.05
C SER A 19 7.92 -6.98 -2.28
N ILE A 20 7.49 -5.80 -1.87
CA ILE A 20 8.26 -4.53 -1.94
C ILE A 20 8.41 -3.87 -0.56
N GLY A 21 7.82 -4.47 0.48
CA GLY A 21 7.76 -3.93 1.83
C GLY A 21 8.28 -4.93 2.86
N CYS A 22 7.66 -4.93 4.04
CA CYS A 22 7.99 -5.90 5.08
C CYS A 22 7.54 -7.33 4.69
N LEU A 23 8.25 -8.32 5.23
CA LEU A 23 7.83 -9.71 5.15
C LEU A 23 6.81 -10.00 6.25
N GLY A 24 5.81 -10.81 5.93
CA GLY A 24 4.77 -11.21 6.86
C GLY A 24 3.42 -11.34 6.17
N GLU A 25 2.37 -11.37 6.98
CA GLU A 25 0.98 -11.36 6.53
C GLU A 25 0.27 -10.14 7.12
N SER A 26 -0.69 -9.61 6.37
CA SER A 26 -1.57 -8.53 6.81
C SER A 26 -2.98 -8.83 6.33
N VAL A 27 -3.95 -8.53 7.18
CA VAL A 27 -5.38 -8.76 6.90
C VAL A 27 -6.11 -7.46 7.17
N GLY A 28 -6.99 -7.07 6.27
CA GLY A 28 -7.74 -5.83 6.36
C GLY A 28 -8.76 -5.68 5.24
N GLU A 29 -9.53 -4.61 5.32
CA GLU A 29 -10.44 -4.21 4.25
C GLU A 29 -9.62 -3.70 3.06
N VAL A 30 -9.86 -4.23 1.86
CA VAL A 30 -9.22 -3.73 0.64
C VAL A 30 -10.00 -2.52 0.14
N VAL A 31 -9.33 -1.37 0.12
CA VAL A 31 -9.88 -0.11 -0.39
C VAL A 31 -9.05 0.39 -1.55
N PHE A 32 -9.60 1.27 -2.39
CA PHE A 32 -8.84 1.92 -3.45
C PHE A 32 -8.88 3.45 -3.31
N ASN A 33 -7.79 4.11 -3.68
CA ASN A 33 -7.70 5.57 -3.73
C ASN A 33 -7.22 6.00 -5.13
N THR A 34 -7.91 7.00 -5.69
CA THR A 34 -7.66 7.54 -7.04
C THR A 34 -6.64 8.68 -7.10
N ALA A 35 -6.01 9.01 -5.98
CA ALA A 35 -4.94 10.00 -5.93
C ALA A 35 -3.75 9.57 -6.80
N MET A 36 -3.21 10.53 -7.55
CA MET A 36 -2.04 10.30 -8.42
C MET A 36 -0.73 10.68 -7.73
N THR A 37 -0.80 11.40 -6.61
CA THR A 37 0.32 11.91 -5.81
C THR A 37 -0.03 11.79 -4.33
N GLY A 38 0.94 12.03 -3.45
CA GLY A 38 0.70 12.06 -2.01
C GLY A 38 0.52 10.68 -1.39
N TYR A 39 1.24 9.67 -1.91
CA TYR A 39 1.13 8.29 -1.40
C TYR A 39 1.64 8.16 0.03
N GLN A 40 2.54 9.04 0.49
CA GLN A 40 3.05 8.99 1.84
C GLN A 40 2.02 9.50 2.85
N GLU A 41 1.36 10.61 2.55
CA GLU A 41 0.27 11.20 3.31
C GLU A 41 -0.86 10.18 3.45
N ILE A 42 -1.22 9.51 2.34
CA ILE A 42 -2.24 8.44 2.34
C ILE A 42 -1.85 7.27 3.26
N LEU A 43 -0.60 6.81 3.22
CA LEU A 43 -0.16 5.70 4.07
C LEU A 43 -0.09 6.06 5.56
N THR A 44 0.09 7.34 5.86
CA THR A 44 0.25 7.85 7.22
C THR A 44 -1.05 8.42 7.79
N ASP A 45 -2.11 8.57 7.00
CA ASP A 45 -3.42 8.99 7.49
C ASP A 45 -4.05 7.90 8.39
N PRO A 46 -4.36 8.23 9.67
CA PRO A 46 -5.00 7.30 10.62
C PRO A 46 -6.33 6.71 10.16
N SER A 47 -6.99 7.34 9.19
CA SER A 47 -8.27 6.89 8.62
C SER A 47 -8.13 5.54 7.89
N TYR A 48 -6.92 5.17 7.44
CA TYR A 48 -6.64 3.89 6.78
C TYR A 48 -6.27 2.75 7.74
N ALA A 49 -6.45 2.93 9.05
CA ALA A 49 -6.18 1.88 10.02
C ALA A 49 -6.93 0.57 9.69
N SER A 50 -6.21 -0.55 9.68
CA SER A 50 -6.74 -1.88 9.31
C SER A 50 -7.19 -2.02 7.85
N GLN A 51 -6.77 -1.10 6.96
CA GLN A 51 -7.09 -1.15 5.54
C GLN A 51 -5.85 -1.44 4.68
N LEU A 52 -6.05 -2.24 3.65
CA LEU A 52 -5.08 -2.52 2.59
C LEU A 52 -5.38 -1.55 1.43
N VAL A 53 -4.51 -0.57 1.21
CA VAL A 53 -4.76 0.52 0.27
C VAL A 53 -4.22 0.16 -1.12
N ALA A 54 -5.11 0.10 -2.11
CA ALA A 54 -4.77 -0.03 -3.51
C ALA A 54 -4.73 1.35 -4.20
N LEU A 55 -3.55 1.77 -4.65
CA LEU A 55 -3.40 3.01 -5.40
C LEU A 55 -3.64 2.75 -6.89
N THR A 56 -4.51 3.54 -7.52
CA THR A 56 -4.84 3.34 -8.94
C THR A 56 -3.78 3.90 -9.88
N TYR A 57 -2.95 4.85 -9.42
CA TYR A 57 -1.84 5.37 -10.21
C TYR A 57 -0.73 4.32 -10.30
N PRO A 58 -0.21 4.01 -11.51
CA PRO A 58 0.59 2.81 -11.70
C PRO A 58 1.99 2.87 -11.08
N HIS A 59 2.60 4.05 -11.01
CA HIS A 59 3.98 4.23 -10.52
C HIS A 59 3.98 4.91 -9.15
N ILE A 60 4.25 4.13 -8.10
CA ILE A 60 4.28 4.64 -6.73
C ILE A 60 5.71 4.58 -6.21
N GLY A 61 6.15 5.62 -5.50
CA GLY A 61 7.53 5.73 -4.99
C GLY A 61 8.43 6.68 -5.78
N ASN A 62 7.92 7.35 -6.82
CA ASN A 62 8.70 8.21 -7.73
C ASN A 62 9.42 9.37 -7.02
N THR A 63 8.91 9.80 -5.87
CA THR A 63 9.43 10.93 -5.08
C THR A 63 10.11 10.48 -3.78
N GLY A 64 10.21 9.17 -3.51
CA GLY A 64 10.68 8.65 -2.22
C GLY A 64 9.78 9.07 -1.05
N ILE A 65 10.37 9.23 0.13
CA ILE A 65 9.68 9.71 1.33
C ILE A 65 10.45 10.83 2.00
N ASN A 66 9.76 11.71 2.73
CA ASN A 66 10.37 12.78 3.52
C ASN A 66 9.63 12.96 4.86
N ALA A 67 10.15 13.78 5.78
CA ALA A 67 9.53 13.93 7.10
C ALA A 67 8.33 14.90 7.13
N GLU A 68 8.17 15.75 6.11
CA GLU A 68 7.14 16.79 6.04
C GLU A 68 5.79 16.21 5.59
N ASP A 69 5.80 15.16 4.79
CA ASP A 69 4.60 14.49 4.24
C ASP A 69 4.05 13.38 5.16
N PHE A 70 4.42 13.37 6.44
CA PHE A 70 3.79 12.50 7.45
C PHE A 70 2.57 13.20 8.06
N GLU A 71 1.37 12.66 7.83
CA GLU A 71 0.13 13.15 8.45
C GLU A 71 -0.03 12.69 9.91
N SER A 72 0.82 11.76 10.36
CA SER A 72 0.76 11.21 11.71
C SER A 72 2.11 10.66 12.18
N SER A 73 2.13 10.04 13.37
CA SER A 73 3.32 9.46 13.97
C SER A 73 3.92 8.25 13.22
N GLY A 74 3.25 7.72 12.19
CA GLY A 74 3.73 6.57 11.46
C GLY A 74 2.80 6.12 10.33
N VAL A 75 3.05 4.94 9.79
CA VAL A 75 2.19 4.30 8.80
C VAL A 75 1.01 3.65 9.53
N PHE A 76 -0.21 4.02 9.16
CA PHE A 76 -1.45 3.48 9.74
C PHE A 76 -2.14 2.46 8.83
N ALA A 77 -1.93 2.58 7.51
CA ALA A 77 -2.39 1.57 6.55
C ALA A 77 -1.83 0.18 6.89
N ALA A 78 -2.69 -0.83 6.86
CA ALA A 78 -2.30 -2.22 7.12
C ALA A 78 -1.46 -2.83 5.98
N GLY A 79 -1.56 -2.26 4.78
CA GLY A 79 -0.77 -2.68 3.63
C GLY A 79 -0.97 -1.78 2.43
N LEU A 80 -0.10 -1.95 1.44
CA LEU A 80 -0.06 -1.18 0.21
C LEU A 80 -0.08 -2.13 -1.00
N ILE A 81 -0.96 -1.86 -1.95
CA ILE A 81 -1.11 -2.60 -3.20
C ILE A 81 -0.88 -1.64 -4.36
N ILE A 82 0.12 -1.92 -5.20
CA ILE A 82 0.50 -1.06 -6.33
C ILE A 82 0.76 -1.89 -7.58
N ARG A 83 0.77 -1.21 -8.73
CA ARG A 83 1.10 -1.84 -10.01
C ARG A 83 2.60 -1.95 -10.24
N ASP A 84 3.35 -0.89 -9.97
CA ASP A 84 4.77 -0.80 -10.27
C ASP A 84 5.51 0.11 -9.26
N LEU A 85 6.70 -0.34 -8.85
CA LEU A 85 7.65 0.42 -8.03
C LEU A 85 8.88 0.68 -8.91
N PRO A 86 9.06 1.92 -9.42
CA PRO A 86 10.18 2.27 -10.27
C PRO A 86 11.53 2.35 -9.53
#